data_AF-A0A072NTS1-F1
#
_entry.id   AF-A0A072NTS1-F1
#
_cell.length_a   1.000
_cell.length_b   1.000
_cell.length_c   1.000
_cell.angle_alpha   90.00
_cell.angle_beta   90.00
_cell.angle_gamma   90.00
#
_symmetry.space_group_name_H-M   'P 1'
#
loop_
_entity.id
_entity.type
_entity.pdbx_description
1 polymer ?
#
loop_
_entity_poly.entity_id
_entity_poly.type
_entity_poly.pdbx_seq_one_letter_code
_entity_poly.pdbx_strand_id
1 'polypeptide(L)'
;MLALHGLDAYGLEVSQTAVSAGNTHAKAELTNPSAQNFSDPEKRPSVEQGNVKFVVGDFFKSDWVGECQQEKSTLKGFDLIYDYTFLCAIPPTMRQAWARQMQELLSPTGILICLEFPLYKDLDVVGPPWGLKGVYWNLLAKGGDGILLGTESSGEVQSVQHGPFKRVLYYKPERSYEQGRGMDMVSVWKIS
;
A
#
# COMPACT_ATOMS: atom_id res chain seq x y z
N MET A 1 8.73 9.30 -4.55
CA MET A 1 7.67 10.04 -3.84
C MET A 1 6.63 10.49 -4.86
N LEU A 2 5.35 10.17 -4.64
CA LEU A 2 4.26 10.39 -5.61
C LEU A 2 4.03 11.87 -5.97
N ALA A 3 4.25 12.80 -5.03
CA ALA A 3 4.11 14.23 -5.27
C ALA A 3 5.01 14.79 -6.38
N LEU A 4 6.20 14.20 -6.58
CA LEU A 4 7.07 14.57 -7.70
C LEU A 4 6.52 14.17 -9.08
N HIS A 5 5.40 13.44 -9.09
CA HIS A 5 4.67 13.00 -10.28
C HIS A 5 3.28 13.67 -10.36
N GLY A 6 3.05 14.75 -9.61
CA GLY A 6 1.83 15.56 -9.68
C GLY A 6 0.64 15.06 -8.85
N LEU A 7 0.88 14.14 -7.91
CA LEU A 7 -0.16 13.61 -7.02
C LEU A 7 -0.11 14.28 -5.65
N ASP A 8 -1.25 14.70 -5.11
CA ASP A 8 -1.34 15.04 -3.69
C ASP A 8 -1.20 13.75 -2.86
N ALA A 9 -0.16 13.70 -2.02
CA ALA A 9 0.26 12.50 -1.31
C ALA A 9 0.15 12.66 0.20
N TYR A 10 -0.43 11.66 0.85
CA TYR A 10 -0.59 11.61 2.30
C TYR A 10 0.12 10.38 2.87
N GLY A 11 0.87 10.56 3.95
CA GLY A 11 1.48 9.47 4.70
C GLY A 11 0.87 9.39 6.11
N LEU A 12 0.30 8.25 6.48
CA LEU A 12 -0.24 8.04 7.83
C LEU A 12 0.78 7.29 8.69
N GLU A 13 1.02 7.76 9.91
CA GLU A 13 1.97 7.16 10.83
C GLU A 13 1.55 7.43 12.28
N VAL A 14 1.65 6.44 13.17
CA VAL A 14 1.24 6.59 14.58
C VAL A 14 2.27 7.39 15.40
N SER A 15 3.54 7.37 14.98
CA SER A 15 4.65 8.05 15.65
C SER A 15 4.80 9.50 15.18
N GLN A 16 4.56 10.45 16.09
CA GLN A 16 4.83 11.87 15.85
C GLN A 16 6.28 12.14 15.43
N THR A 17 7.25 11.41 15.99
CA THR A 17 8.66 11.53 15.63
C THR A 17 8.90 11.12 14.18
N ALA A 18 8.30 10.01 13.74
CA ALA A 18 8.42 9.54 12.37
C ALA A 18 7.72 10.49 11.38
N VAL A 19 6.56 11.05 11.74
CA VAL A 19 5.91 12.12 10.95
C VAL A 19 6.82 13.34 10.80
N SER A 20 7.47 13.80 11.87
CA SER A 20 8.41 14.93 11.80
C SER A 20 9.62 14.64 10.90
N ALA A 21 10.17 13.42 10.98
CA ALA A 21 11.25 12.99 10.10
C ALA A 21 10.79 12.88 8.63
N GLY A 22 9.60 12.32 8.40
CA GLY A 22 8.98 12.22 7.07
C GLY A 22 8.76 13.58 6.43
N ASN A 23 8.22 14.56 7.17
CA ASN A 23 8.06 15.93 6.69
C ASN A 23 9.40 16.58 6.32
N THR A 24 10.44 16.37 7.14
CA THR A 24 11.79 16.89 6.85
C THR A 24 12.35 16.28 5.57
N HIS A 25 12.23 14.95 5.41
CA HIS A 25 12.68 14.23 4.23
C HIS A 25 11.91 14.67 2.97
N ALA A 26 10.58 14.73 3.02
CA ALA A 26 9.75 15.16 1.89
C ALA A 26 10.07 16.60 1.46
N LYS A 27 10.30 17.53 2.40
CA LYS A 27 10.71 18.90 2.07
C LYS A 27 12.04 18.93 1.31
N ALA A 28 13.01 18.12 1.73
CA ALA A 28 14.29 18.00 1.04
C ALA A 28 14.12 17.43 -0.38
N GLU A 29 13.31 16.38 -0.54
CA GLU A 29 13.04 15.73 -1.82
C GLU A 29 12.20 16.59 -2.77
N LEU A 30 11.28 17.43 -2.28
CA LEU A 30 10.56 18.40 -3.13
C LEU A 30 11.49 19.50 -3.65
N THR A 31 12.46 19.93 -2.83
CA THR A 31 13.42 20.99 -3.17
C THR A 31 14.52 20.50 -4.12
N ASN A 32 15.10 19.32 -3.83
CA ASN A 32 16.14 18.72 -4.64
C ASN A 32 15.90 17.20 -4.78
N PRO A 33 15.03 16.79 -5.71
CA PRO A 33 14.63 15.39 -5.87
C PRO A 33 15.81 14.46 -6.14
N SER A 34 15.95 13.42 -5.33
CA SER A 34 16.93 12.36 -5.59
C SER A 34 16.50 11.49 -6.78
N ALA A 35 17.48 10.92 -7.49
CA ALA A 35 17.25 10.09 -8.67
C ALA A 35 16.37 8.85 -8.39
N GLN A 36 16.30 8.38 -7.14
CA GLN A 36 15.50 7.23 -6.73
C GLN A 36 13.98 7.47 -6.86
N ASN A 37 13.54 8.73 -6.92
CA ASN A 37 12.15 9.06 -7.14
C ASN A 37 11.66 8.84 -8.58
N PHE A 38 12.57 8.57 -9.51
CA PHE A 38 12.28 8.45 -10.93
C PHE A 38 12.67 7.07 -11.46
N SER A 39 11.85 6.53 -12.36
CA SER A 39 12.22 5.31 -13.11
C SER A 39 13.40 5.57 -14.03
N ASP A 40 13.42 6.75 -14.66
CA ASP A 40 14.48 7.26 -15.51
C ASP A 40 14.90 8.66 -15.01
N PRO A 41 16.10 8.82 -14.41
CA PRO A 41 16.56 10.09 -13.86
C PRO A 41 16.68 11.23 -14.87
N GLU A 42 16.84 10.89 -16.16
CA GLU A 42 16.96 11.84 -17.27
C GLU A 42 15.58 12.28 -17.80
N LYS A 43 14.52 11.52 -17.50
CA LYS A 43 13.14 11.81 -17.93
C LYS A 43 12.26 12.18 -16.76
N ARG A 44 12.63 13.26 -16.06
CA ARG A 44 11.78 13.83 -15.01
C ARG A 44 10.45 14.30 -15.61
N PRO A 45 9.31 13.98 -15.00
CA PRO A 45 8.01 14.49 -15.45
C PRO A 45 8.01 16.03 -15.52
N SER A 46 7.48 16.59 -16.61
CA SER A 46 7.26 18.05 -16.74
C SER A 46 5.92 18.48 -16.14
N VAL A 47 5.52 17.85 -15.03
CA VAL A 47 4.26 18.13 -14.32
C VAL A 47 4.53 19.00 -13.10
N GLU A 48 3.55 19.81 -12.73
CA GLU A 48 3.58 20.50 -11.44
C GLU A 48 3.61 19.48 -10.30
N GLN A 49 4.41 19.76 -9.27
CA GLN A 49 4.50 18.88 -8.10
C GLN A 49 3.19 18.95 -7.30
N GLY A 50 2.72 17.81 -6.82
CA GLY A 50 1.63 17.74 -5.85
C GLY A 50 2.09 18.10 -4.43
N ASN A 51 1.14 18.16 -3.51
CA ASN A 51 1.40 18.40 -2.09
C ASN A 51 1.82 17.10 -1.37
N VAL A 52 2.55 17.25 -0.28
CA VAL A 52 2.87 16.14 0.65
C VAL A 52 2.43 16.52 2.04
N LYS A 53 1.68 15.64 2.71
CA LYS A 53 1.32 15.80 4.13
C LYS A 53 1.46 14.46 4.86
N PHE A 54 2.23 14.46 5.95
CA PHE A 54 2.21 13.35 6.90
C PHE A 54 1.21 13.64 8.02
N VAL A 55 0.40 12.65 8.38
CA VAL A 55 -0.67 12.74 9.38
C VAL A 55 -0.34 11.78 10.51
N VAL A 56 -0.46 12.25 11.76
CA VAL A 56 -0.35 11.38 12.92
C VAL A 56 -1.68 10.71 13.18
N GLY A 57 -1.73 9.38 13.16
CA GLY A 57 -2.98 8.68 13.44
C GLY A 57 -2.87 7.17 13.44
N ASP A 58 -3.90 6.53 13.96
CA ASP A 58 -4.09 5.08 13.91
C ASP A 58 -4.85 4.71 12.63
N PHE A 59 -4.24 3.88 11.79
CA PHE A 59 -4.83 3.41 10.52
C PHE A 59 -6.21 2.78 10.71
N PHE A 60 -6.47 2.13 11.84
CA PHE A 60 -7.75 1.48 12.13
C PHE A 60 -8.80 2.44 12.73
N LYS A 61 -8.50 3.75 12.77
CA LYS A 61 -9.42 4.84 13.10
C LYS A 61 -9.70 5.68 11.85
N SER A 62 -10.66 6.59 11.97
CA SER A 62 -11.13 7.44 10.86
C SER A 62 -11.00 8.94 11.15
N ASP A 63 -10.55 9.32 12.34
CA ASP A 63 -10.41 10.72 12.78
C ASP A 63 -9.35 11.48 11.97
N TRP A 64 -8.28 10.81 11.56
CA TRP A 64 -7.24 11.38 10.71
C TRP A 64 -7.69 11.65 9.26
N VAL A 65 -8.79 11.06 8.78
CA VAL A 65 -9.22 11.19 7.37
C VAL A 65 -9.59 12.64 7.03
N GLY A 66 -10.18 13.36 7.99
CA GLY A 66 -10.53 14.77 7.82
C GLY A 66 -9.29 15.65 7.59
N GLU A 67 -8.12 15.25 8.09
CA GLU A 67 -6.87 15.97 7.86
C GLU A 67 -6.34 15.85 6.43
N CYS A 68 -6.83 14.89 5.66
CA CYS A 68 -6.50 14.69 4.26
C CYS A 68 -7.46 15.43 3.32
N GLN A 69 -8.55 16.00 3.85
CA GLN A 69 -9.51 16.76 3.05
C GLN A 69 -9.03 18.20 2.88
N GLN A 70 -8.84 18.65 1.63
CA GLN A 70 -8.67 20.06 1.35
C GLN A 70 -10.02 20.78 1.50
N GLU A 71 -10.03 22.06 1.91
CA GLU A 71 -11.24 22.84 2.22
C GLU A 71 -12.30 22.90 1.10
N LYS A 72 -11.90 22.66 -0.15
CA LYS A 72 -12.79 22.65 -1.33
C LYS A 72 -12.94 21.26 -1.97
N SER A 73 -12.44 20.22 -1.30
CA SER A 73 -12.41 18.88 -1.86
C SER A 73 -13.76 18.19 -1.75
N THR A 74 -14.20 17.58 -2.86
CA THR A 74 -15.32 16.63 -2.88
C THR A 74 -14.82 15.18 -2.77
N LEU A 75 -13.57 14.99 -2.29
CA LEU A 75 -12.89 13.70 -2.16
C LEU A 75 -13.84 12.64 -1.61
N LYS A 76 -14.21 11.68 -2.46
CA LYS A 76 -15.02 10.50 -2.10
C LYS A 76 -14.15 9.32 -1.64
N GLY A 77 -12.88 9.57 -1.34
CA GLY A 77 -11.84 8.58 -1.08
C GLY A 77 -10.59 8.81 -1.96
N PHE A 78 -9.49 8.14 -1.65
CA PHE A 78 -8.22 8.26 -2.36
C PHE A 78 -8.28 7.58 -3.74
N ASP A 79 -7.72 8.21 -4.76
CA ASP A 79 -7.62 7.61 -6.10
C ASP A 79 -6.54 6.52 -6.18
N LEU A 80 -5.58 6.54 -5.26
CA LEU A 80 -4.50 5.57 -5.17
C LEU A 80 -4.14 5.36 -3.70
N ILE A 81 -4.05 4.08 -3.28
CA ILE A 81 -3.39 3.68 -2.05
C ILE A 81 -2.20 2.77 -2.40
N TYR A 82 -1.06 3.02 -1.77
CA TYR A 82 0.16 2.24 -1.94
C TYR A 82 0.54 1.54 -0.63
N ASP A 83 0.35 0.22 -0.58
CA ASP A 83 0.74 -0.63 0.56
C ASP A 83 2.13 -1.22 0.28
N TYR A 84 3.09 -0.86 1.13
CA TYR A 84 4.39 -1.50 1.18
C TYR A 84 4.84 -1.62 2.63
N THR A 85 5.20 -2.84 3.05
CA THR A 85 5.59 -3.19 4.42
C THR A 85 4.55 -2.95 5.53
N PHE A 86 3.35 -2.47 5.23
CA PHE A 86 2.31 -2.23 6.23
C PHE A 86 1.51 -3.50 6.58
N LEU A 87 0.94 -4.21 5.59
CA LEU A 87 0.22 -5.46 5.85
C LEU A 87 1.09 -6.52 6.55
N CYS A 88 2.38 -6.61 6.22
CA CYS A 88 3.28 -7.54 6.90
C CYS A 88 3.67 -7.08 8.31
N ALA A 89 3.44 -5.82 8.68
CA ALA A 89 3.77 -5.29 10.00
C ALA A 89 2.65 -5.52 11.03
N ILE A 90 1.40 -5.69 10.58
CA ILE A 90 0.25 -5.87 11.48
C ILE A 90 0.03 -7.35 11.85
N PRO A 91 -0.49 -7.64 13.07
CA PRO A 91 -0.86 -9.00 13.47
C PRO A 91 -1.87 -9.65 12.49
N PRO A 92 -1.81 -10.98 12.27
CA PRO A 92 -2.74 -11.68 11.38
C PRO A 92 -4.22 -11.42 11.69
N THR A 93 -4.58 -11.29 12.96
CA THR A 93 -5.95 -11.03 13.42
C THR A 93 -6.50 -9.65 12.99
N MET A 94 -5.65 -8.73 12.54
CA MET A 94 -6.05 -7.38 12.11
C MET A 94 -6.16 -7.26 10.58
N ARG A 95 -5.79 -8.30 9.82
CA ARG A 95 -5.71 -8.23 8.35
C ARG A 95 -7.06 -8.04 7.67
N GLN A 96 -8.13 -8.63 8.22
CA GLN A 96 -9.49 -8.38 7.73
C GLN A 96 -9.90 -6.92 7.90
N ALA A 97 -9.57 -6.31 9.06
CA ALA A 97 -9.82 -4.89 9.29
C ALA A 97 -9.00 -4.01 8.34
N TRP A 98 -7.77 -4.41 8.02
CA TRP A 98 -6.97 -3.74 6.99
C TRP A 98 -7.65 -3.77 5.62
N ALA A 99 -8.14 -4.93 5.18
CA ALA A 99 -8.80 -5.04 3.88
C ALA A 99 -10.08 -4.18 3.79
N ARG A 100 -10.86 -4.13 4.88
CA ARG A 100 -12.03 -3.26 5.00
C ARG A 100 -11.64 -1.79 4.93
N GLN A 101 -10.64 -1.37 5.71
CA GLN A 101 -10.18 0.02 5.72
C GLN A 101 -9.68 0.45 4.34
N MET A 102 -8.92 -0.40 3.64
CA MET A 102 -8.49 -0.12 2.26
C MET A 102 -9.67 0.11 1.31
N GLN A 103 -10.75 -0.67 1.46
CA GLN A 103 -11.97 -0.50 0.66
C GLN A 103 -12.69 0.82 0.99
N GLU A 104 -12.81 1.16 2.27
CA GLU A 104 -13.51 2.37 2.73
C GLU A 104 -12.76 3.66 2.38
N LEU A 105 -11.42 3.61 2.37
CA LEU A 105 -10.57 4.76 2.05
C LEU A 105 -10.49 5.05 0.55
N LEU A 106 -10.66 4.05 -0.32
CA LEU A 106 -10.54 4.24 -1.77
C LEU A 106 -11.77 4.96 -2.35
N SER A 107 -11.52 5.80 -3.35
CA SER A 107 -12.59 6.30 -4.21
C SER A 107 -13.20 5.13 -5.01
N PRO A 108 -14.46 5.24 -5.49
CA PRO A 108 -15.08 4.18 -6.30
C PRO A 108 -14.29 3.79 -7.56
N THR A 109 -13.44 4.69 -8.06
CA THR A 109 -12.57 4.46 -9.24
C THR A 109 -11.10 4.25 -8.87
N GLY A 110 -10.77 4.31 -7.59
CA GLY A 110 -9.41 4.25 -7.08
C GLY A 110 -8.78 2.87 -7.22
N ILE A 111 -7.46 2.82 -7.02
CA ILE A 111 -6.68 1.59 -7.08
C ILE A 111 -5.88 1.38 -5.79
N LEU A 112 -5.83 0.13 -5.34
CA LEU A 112 -4.88 -0.32 -4.33
C LEU A 112 -3.69 -0.99 -5.04
N ILE A 113 -2.50 -0.47 -4.81
CA ILE A 113 -1.24 -1.06 -5.25
C ILE A 113 -0.56 -1.67 -4.03
N CYS A 114 -0.22 -2.95 -4.11
CA CYS A 114 0.55 -3.64 -3.07
C CYS A 114 1.89 -4.07 -3.64
N LEU A 115 2.97 -3.66 -2.98
CA LEU A 115 4.28 -4.30 -3.16
C LEU A 115 4.38 -5.45 -2.15
N GLU A 116 4.06 -6.65 -2.62
CA GLU A 116 3.89 -7.84 -1.80
C GLU A 116 5.25 -8.35 -1.29
N PHE A 117 5.48 -8.16 0.01
CA PHE A 117 6.68 -8.57 0.73
C PHE A 117 6.34 -8.90 2.20
N PRO A 118 6.93 -9.94 2.82
CA PRO A 118 7.78 -10.98 2.25
C PRO A 118 6.94 -12.18 1.75
N LEU A 119 7.20 -12.62 0.52
CA LEU A 119 6.55 -13.80 -0.09
C LEU A 119 7.35 -15.11 0.09
N TYR A 120 8.61 -15.02 0.54
CA TYR A 120 9.48 -16.17 0.81
C TYR A 120 9.36 -16.71 2.25
N LYS A 121 8.78 -15.93 3.17
CA LYS A 121 8.70 -16.26 4.58
C LYS A 121 7.47 -17.12 4.85
N ASP A 122 7.66 -18.20 5.61
CA ASP A 122 6.55 -19.08 6.01
C ASP A 122 5.53 -18.34 6.89
N LEU A 123 4.26 -18.74 6.78
CA LEU A 123 3.12 -18.04 7.38
C LEU A 123 3.07 -18.15 8.91
N ASP A 124 3.68 -19.20 9.46
CA ASP A 124 3.73 -19.51 10.90
C ASP A 124 4.92 -18.85 11.61
N VAL A 125 5.88 -18.31 10.86
CA VAL A 125 7.03 -17.61 11.46
C VAL A 125 6.59 -16.23 11.97
N VAL A 126 6.76 -16.04 13.28
CA VAL A 126 6.42 -14.80 13.99
C VAL A 126 7.02 -13.56 13.31
N GLY A 127 6.20 -12.52 13.17
CA GLY A 127 6.58 -11.22 12.63
C GLY A 127 6.68 -10.12 13.70
N PRO A 128 6.79 -8.84 13.30
CA PRO A 128 6.90 -8.37 11.91
C PRO A 128 8.33 -8.51 11.33
N PRO A 129 8.48 -8.64 9.99
CA PRO A 129 7.40 -8.82 9.02
C PRO A 129 6.82 -10.24 9.09
N TRP A 130 5.50 -10.41 9.01
CA TRP A 130 4.84 -11.72 8.88
C TRP A 130 4.92 -12.23 7.44
N GLY A 131 4.90 -13.55 7.23
CA GLY A 131 4.77 -14.13 5.88
C GLY A 131 3.44 -13.76 5.23
N LEU A 132 3.46 -13.46 3.92
CA LEU A 132 2.29 -13.00 3.16
C LEU A 132 1.90 -13.87 1.94
N LYS A 133 2.55 -15.01 1.73
CA LYS A 133 2.26 -15.87 0.57
C LYS A 133 0.78 -16.30 0.55
N GLY A 134 0.04 -15.83 -0.46
CA GLY A 134 -1.39 -16.09 -0.64
C GLY A 134 -2.32 -15.18 0.16
N VAL A 135 -1.81 -14.37 1.09
CA VAL A 135 -2.61 -13.56 2.02
C VAL A 135 -3.39 -12.45 1.28
N TYR A 136 -2.74 -11.73 0.36
CA TYR A 136 -3.42 -10.68 -0.44
C TYR A 136 -4.59 -11.26 -1.25
N TRP A 137 -4.42 -12.42 -1.89
CA TRP A 137 -5.49 -13.08 -2.63
C TRP A 137 -6.65 -13.50 -1.73
N ASN A 138 -6.35 -14.08 -0.56
CA ASN A 138 -7.37 -14.48 0.41
C ASN A 138 -8.20 -13.26 0.87
N LEU A 139 -7.55 -12.19 1.30
CA LEU A 139 -8.22 -10.98 1.78
C LEU A 139 -9.02 -10.27 0.68
N LEU A 140 -8.38 -10.00 -0.46
CA LEU A 140 -8.90 -9.06 -1.44
C LEU A 140 -9.78 -9.76 -2.49
N ALA A 141 -9.34 -10.89 -3.04
CA ALA A 141 -10.03 -11.62 -4.10
C ALA A 141 -11.13 -12.55 -3.56
N LYS A 142 -10.88 -13.19 -2.41
CA LYS A 142 -11.82 -14.13 -1.76
C LYS A 142 -12.59 -13.49 -0.60
N GLY A 143 -12.23 -12.31 -0.10
CA GLY A 143 -12.92 -11.72 1.06
C GLY A 143 -12.77 -12.52 2.37
N GLY A 144 -11.68 -13.29 2.50
CA GLY A 144 -11.35 -14.04 3.70
C GLY A 144 -10.78 -13.17 4.83
N ASP A 145 -10.15 -13.80 5.82
CA ASP A 145 -9.61 -13.13 7.01
C ASP A 145 -8.08 -12.94 6.96
N GLY A 146 -7.40 -13.48 5.95
CA GLY A 146 -5.94 -13.42 5.81
C GLY A 146 -5.17 -14.39 6.72
N ILE A 147 -5.84 -15.35 7.35
CA ILE A 147 -5.24 -16.41 8.16
C ILE A 147 -5.27 -17.72 7.34
N LEU A 148 -4.14 -18.06 6.74
CA LEU A 148 -4.00 -19.24 5.89
C LEU A 148 -3.32 -20.38 6.64
N LEU A 149 -3.85 -21.60 6.50
CA LEU A 149 -3.20 -22.82 6.94
C LEU A 149 -2.30 -23.36 5.83
N GLY A 150 -1.20 -24.05 6.18
CA GLY A 150 -0.10 -24.39 5.25
C GLY A 150 -0.51 -25.06 3.93
N THR A 151 -1.64 -25.78 3.88
CA THR A 151 -2.15 -26.45 2.68
C THR A 151 -2.97 -25.55 1.73
N GLU A 152 -3.38 -24.35 2.15
CA GLU A 152 -4.12 -23.40 1.30
C GLU A 152 -3.20 -22.47 0.49
N SER A 153 -1.88 -22.60 0.68
CA SER A 153 -0.85 -21.80 0.02
C SER A 153 -0.60 -22.20 -1.45
N SER A 154 -1.22 -23.28 -1.92
CA SER A 154 -1.07 -23.81 -3.28
C SER A 154 -2.02 -23.14 -4.26
N GLY A 155 -1.64 -21.94 -4.70
CA GLY A 155 -1.94 -21.47 -6.04
C GLY A 155 -3.25 -20.72 -6.24
N GLU A 156 -3.20 -19.79 -7.18
CA GLU A 156 -4.32 -19.14 -7.84
C GLU A 156 -5.11 -20.18 -8.65
N VAL A 157 -5.76 -21.13 -7.96
CA VAL A 157 -6.61 -22.13 -8.61
C VAL A 157 -7.88 -21.42 -9.02
N GLN A 158 -7.89 -20.77 -10.20
CA GLN A 158 -9.05 -20.28 -10.97
C GLN A 158 -10.32 -20.02 -10.14
N SER A 159 -10.18 -19.34 -9.00
CA SER A 159 -11.22 -19.33 -7.97
C SER A 159 -12.06 -18.10 -8.21
N VAL A 160 -13.38 -18.28 -8.16
CA VAL A 160 -14.37 -17.21 -8.29
C VAL A 160 -13.98 -16.03 -7.38
N GLN A 161 -13.78 -14.86 -7.97
CA GLN A 161 -13.57 -13.61 -7.24
C GLN A 161 -14.92 -13.14 -6.71
N HIS A 162 -15.18 -13.37 -5.44
CA HIS A 162 -16.37 -12.87 -4.74
C HIS A 162 -16.00 -11.89 -3.61
N GLY A 163 -14.70 -11.59 -3.45
CA GLY A 163 -14.20 -10.61 -2.51
C GLY A 163 -14.43 -9.17 -2.96
N PRO A 164 -14.10 -8.21 -2.08
CA PRO A 164 -14.35 -6.79 -2.31
C PRO A 164 -13.48 -6.18 -3.42
N PHE A 165 -12.46 -6.91 -3.89
CA PHE A 165 -11.54 -6.43 -4.91
C PHE A 165 -11.31 -7.43 -6.03
N LYS A 166 -11.06 -6.89 -7.22
CA LYS A 166 -10.59 -7.59 -8.41
C LYS A 166 -9.14 -7.19 -8.70
N ARG A 167 -8.26 -8.19 -8.82
CA ARG A 167 -6.87 -7.98 -9.26
C ARG A 167 -6.85 -7.67 -10.75
N VAL A 168 -6.30 -6.52 -11.12
CA VAL A 168 -6.18 -6.07 -12.52
C VAL A 168 -4.77 -6.22 -13.07
N LEU A 169 -3.74 -6.22 -12.22
CA LEU A 169 -2.35 -6.49 -12.61
C LEU A 169 -1.65 -7.31 -11.54
N TYR A 170 -0.74 -8.18 -11.97
CA TYR A 170 0.18 -8.92 -11.11
C TYR A 170 1.47 -9.20 -11.85
N TYR A 171 2.59 -8.63 -11.38
CA TYR A 171 3.87 -8.76 -12.07
C TYR A 171 5.04 -8.67 -11.10
N LYS A 172 6.18 -9.23 -11.50
CA LYS A 172 7.44 -9.09 -10.77
C LYS A 172 8.08 -7.74 -11.11
N PRO A 173 8.40 -6.88 -10.13
CA PRO A 173 9.04 -5.60 -10.41
C PRO A 173 10.44 -5.82 -11.00
N GLU A 174 10.84 -4.96 -11.94
CA GLU A 174 12.18 -5.00 -12.56
C GLU A 174 13.30 -4.76 -11.54
N ARG A 175 13.01 -3.97 -10.51
CA ARG A 175 13.92 -3.64 -9.41
C ARG A 175 13.27 -4.01 -8.09
N SER A 176 14.02 -4.71 -7.23
CA SER A 176 13.59 -5.12 -5.88
C SER A 176 14.82 -5.10 -4.97
N TYR A 177 14.59 -5.02 -3.66
CA TYR A 177 15.63 -5.07 -2.65
C TYR A 177 16.09 -6.51 -2.39
N GLU A 178 17.34 -6.72 -1.98
CA GLU A 178 17.89 -8.05 -1.66
C GLU A 178 17.04 -8.78 -0.61
N GLN A 179 16.45 -8.03 0.32
CA GLN A 179 15.54 -8.53 1.35
C GLN A 179 14.36 -9.30 0.76
N GLY A 180 13.87 -8.89 -0.41
CA GLY A 180 12.76 -9.56 -1.12
C GLY A 180 13.12 -10.93 -1.68
N ARG A 181 14.41 -11.29 -1.73
CA ARG A 181 14.94 -12.57 -2.23
C ARG A 181 14.43 -12.94 -3.63
N GLY A 182 14.16 -11.92 -4.45
CA GLY A 182 13.63 -12.07 -5.80
C GLY A 182 12.20 -12.63 -5.85
N MET A 183 11.47 -12.62 -4.74
CA MET A 183 10.09 -13.11 -4.65
C MET A 183 9.06 -11.98 -4.53
N ASP A 184 9.49 -10.71 -4.45
CA ASP A 184 8.56 -9.57 -4.42
C ASP A 184 7.70 -9.54 -5.67
N MET A 185 6.43 -9.20 -5.49
CA MET A 185 5.47 -9.03 -6.57
C MET A 185 4.73 -7.71 -6.38
N VAL A 186 4.32 -7.08 -7.48
CA VAL A 186 3.40 -5.95 -7.47
C VAL A 186 2.03 -6.45 -7.89
N SER A 187 1.02 -6.20 -7.07
CA SER A 187 -0.39 -6.41 -7.41
C SER A 187 -1.15 -5.09 -7.42
N VAL A 188 -2.07 -4.96 -8.38
CA VAL A 188 -2.96 -3.81 -8.50
C VAL A 188 -4.40 -4.30 -8.44
N TRP A 189 -5.21 -3.63 -7.61
CA TRP A 189 -6.56 -4.03 -7.25
C TRP A 189 -7.54 -2.88 -7.46
N LYS A 190 -8.75 -3.21 -7.90
CA LYS A 190 -9.91 -2.31 -8.00
C LYS A 190 -11.05 -2.87 -7.17
N ILE A 191 -11.90 -2.01 -6.62
CA ILE A 191 -13.14 -2.42 -5.96
C ILE A 191 -14.03 -3.14 -7.00
N SER A 192 -14.60 -4.28 -6.61
CA SER A 192 -15.50 -5.11 -7.43
C SER A 192 -16.92 -4.56 -7.52
#